data_AF-A0A7W1YQR7-F1
#
_entry.id   AF-A0A7W1YQR7-F1
#
_cell.length_a   1.000
_cell.length_b   1.000
_cell.length_c   1.000
_cell.angle_alpha   90.00
_cell.angle_beta   90.00
_cell.angle_gamma   90.00
#
_symmetry.space_group_name_H-M   'P 1'
#
loop_
_entity.id
_entity.type
_entity.pdbx_description
1 polymer ?
#
loop_
_entity_poly.entity_id
_entity_poly.type
_entity_poly.pdbx_seq_one_letter_code
_entity_poly.pdbx_strand_id
1 'polypeptide(L)'
;MVESVGIQTIHTRVMCLTGWLIEQLIMLRHRNGQPVVRLYGPTSMDMRGATVQVNFFAADSHLIDSTVVERMANDVHISLRAGCHCNPGAREVALGFTRDDLIACFSDKDSMAFEQFLRGIEGKTTGALRASLGLASNFADVYAYVQFAKGFVDR
;
A
#
# COMPACT_ATOMS: atom_id res chain seq x y z
N MET A 1 17.84 -26.05 9.26
CA MET A 1 18.13 -25.22 8.04
C MET A 1 17.92 -23.73 8.32
N VAL A 2 16.90 -23.36 9.09
CA VAL A 2 16.75 -21.99 9.63
C VAL A 2 17.69 -21.77 10.83
N GLU A 3 17.93 -22.79 11.66
CA GLU A 3 18.85 -22.67 12.81
C GLU A 3 20.30 -22.36 12.39
N SER A 4 20.72 -22.81 11.21
CA SER A 4 22.10 -22.64 10.71
C SER A 4 22.38 -21.27 10.10
N VAL A 5 21.36 -20.53 9.65
CA VAL A 5 21.51 -19.17 9.10
C VAL A 5 21.46 -18.10 10.20
N GLY A 6 20.72 -18.40 11.28
CA GLY A 6 20.53 -17.52 12.42
C GLY A 6 19.46 -16.45 12.19
N ILE A 7 18.63 -16.23 13.21
CA ILE A 7 17.51 -15.26 13.16
C ILE A 7 17.96 -13.83 12.86
N GLN A 8 19.15 -13.44 13.34
CA GLN A 8 19.70 -12.11 13.13
C GLN A 8 20.06 -11.87 11.66
N THR A 9 20.70 -12.83 11.00
CA THR A 9 21.02 -12.76 9.58
C THR A 9 19.76 -12.64 8.73
N ILE A 10 18.74 -13.44 9.06
CA ILE A 10 17.43 -13.40 8.38
C ILE A 10 16.79 -12.02 8.56
N HIS A 11 16.73 -11.53 9.80
CA HIS A 11 16.17 -10.23 10.12
C HIS A 11 16.89 -9.11 9.36
N THR A 12 18.22 -9.03 9.42
CA THR A 12 19.01 -8.03 8.70
C THR A 12 18.74 -8.07 7.21
N ARG A 13 18.75 -9.26 6.59
CA ARG A 13 18.46 -9.41 5.15
C ARG A 13 17.06 -8.90 4.80
N VAL A 14 16.04 -9.31 5.54
CA VAL A 14 14.65 -8.88 5.30
C VAL A 14 14.52 -7.36 5.46
N MET A 15 15.18 -6.76 6.45
CA MET A 15 15.16 -5.32 6.67
C MET A 15 15.90 -4.54 5.57
N CYS A 16 17.03 -5.06 5.06
CA CYS A 16 17.72 -4.47 3.91
C CYS A 16 16.84 -4.50 2.64
N LEU A 17 16.19 -5.63 2.36
CA LEU A 17 15.25 -5.74 1.23
C LEU A 17 14.07 -4.78 1.38
N THR A 18 13.52 -4.66 2.59
CA THR A 18 12.40 -3.77 2.87
C THR A 18 12.79 -2.30 2.68
N GLY A 19 13.94 -1.89 3.23
CA GLY A 19 14.44 -0.52 3.11
C GLY A 19 14.71 -0.13 1.66
N TRP A 20 15.40 -1.01 0.92
CA TRP A 20 15.64 -0.78 -0.51
C TRP A 20 14.34 -0.67 -1.29
N LEU A 21 13.37 -1.56 -1.06
CA LEU A 21 12.08 -1.52 -1.74
C LEU A 21 11.33 -0.21 -1.47
N ILE A 22 11.27 0.22 -0.21
CA ILE A 22 10.61 1.48 0.17
C ILE A 22 11.26 2.65 -0.56
N GLU A 23 12.58 2.76 -0.49
CA GLU A 23 13.35 3.83 -1.12
C GLU A 23 13.02 3.92 -2.61
N GLN A 24 13.10 2.78 -3.33
CA GLN A 24 12.81 2.75 -4.76
C GLN A 24 11.37 3.14 -5.09
N LEU A 25 10.38 2.62 -4.34
CA LEU A 25 8.97 2.92 -4.59
C LEU A 25 8.63 4.40 -4.36
N ILE A 26 9.12 4.99 -3.27
CA ILE A 26 8.82 6.40 -2.95
C ILE A 26 9.59 7.39 -3.83
N MET A 27 10.57 6.94 -4.61
CA MET A 27 11.26 7.77 -5.61
C MET A 27 10.55 7.79 -6.97
N LEU A 28 9.58 6.92 -7.23
CA LEU A 28 8.87 6.89 -8.50
C LEU A 28 7.98 8.12 -8.68
N ARG A 29 8.17 8.82 -9.80
CA ARG A 29 7.44 10.03 -10.17
C ARG A 29 6.95 9.92 -11.61
N HIS A 30 5.75 10.43 -11.87
CA HIS A 30 5.29 10.77 -13.21
C HIS A 30 6.11 11.96 -13.75
N ARG A 31 6.05 12.21 -15.06
CA ARG A 31 6.73 13.36 -15.71
C ARG A 31 6.32 14.71 -15.14
N ASN A 32 5.09 14.82 -14.64
CA ASN A 32 4.57 16.03 -13.99
C ASN A 32 5.03 16.18 -12.53
N GLY A 33 5.91 15.30 -12.04
CA GLY A 33 6.46 15.34 -10.69
C GLY A 33 5.55 14.76 -9.61
N GLN A 34 4.36 14.25 -9.95
CA GLN A 34 3.48 13.59 -8.99
C GLN A 34 4.01 12.18 -8.63
N PRO A 35 3.80 11.70 -7.39
CA PRO A 35 4.22 10.37 -6.98
C PRO A 35 3.35 9.28 -7.60
N VAL A 36 4.00 8.23 -8.13
CA VAL A 36 3.30 7.02 -8.62
C VAL A 36 2.76 6.20 -7.44
N VAL A 37 3.49 6.20 -6.34
CA VAL A 37 3.19 5.39 -5.16
C VAL A 37 3.11 6.26 -3.92
N ARG A 38 2.06 6.07 -3.12
CA ARG A 38 1.97 6.62 -1.76
C ARG A 38 2.22 5.51 -0.75
N LEU A 39 3.26 5.67 0.07
CA LEU A 39 3.56 4.79 1.18
C LEU A 39 2.70 5.12 2.40
N TYR A 40 2.23 4.09 3.09
CA TYR A 40 1.64 4.19 4.42
C TYR A 40 2.66 3.84 5.49
N GLY A 41 2.77 4.71 6.50
CA GLY A 41 3.73 4.58 7.60
C GLY A 41 5.07 5.29 7.34
N PRO A 42 6.05 5.11 8.24
CA PRO A 42 7.32 5.83 8.20
C PRO A 42 8.17 5.40 6.99
N THR A 43 8.89 6.32 6.36
CA THR A 43 9.82 6.00 5.26
C THR A 43 11.14 5.39 5.76
N SER A 44 11.47 5.56 7.04
CA SER A 44 12.66 4.99 7.67
C SER A 44 12.43 3.53 8.09
N MET A 45 13.53 2.83 8.32
CA MET A 45 13.54 1.47 8.89
C MET A 45 13.54 1.45 10.42
N ASP A 46 13.49 2.62 11.06
CA ASP A 46 13.43 2.72 12.53
C ASP A 46 12.07 2.26 13.05
N MET A 47 12.09 1.40 14.08
CA MET A 47 10.89 0.82 14.69
C MET A 47 9.88 0.24 13.67
N ARG A 48 10.37 -0.35 12.58
CA ARG A 48 9.56 -0.85 11.46
C ARG A 48 9.72 -2.36 11.27
N GLY A 49 8.65 -3.01 10.81
CA GLY A 49 8.67 -4.40 10.34
C GLY A 49 8.74 -4.54 8.81
N ALA A 50 8.82 -5.77 8.33
CA ALA A 50 9.00 -6.13 6.92
C ALA A 50 7.76 -5.97 6.01
N THR A 51 6.78 -5.17 6.44
CA THR A 51 5.53 -4.96 5.70
C THR A 51 5.52 -3.58 5.08
N VAL A 52 5.19 -3.52 3.79
CA VAL A 52 5.11 -2.31 2.98
C VAL A 52 3.69 -2.19 2.46
N GLN A 53 3.00 -1.14 2.89
CA GLN A 53 1.63 -0.85 2.48
C GLN A 53 1.60 0.41 1.61
N VAL A 54 0.97 0.32 0.44
CA VAL A 54 1.00 1.39 -0.56
C VAL A 54 -0.30 1.51 -1.34
N ASN A 55 -0.48 2.69 -1.94
CA ASN A 55 -1.45 2.94 -3.01
C ASN A 55 -0.73 3.44 -4.27
N PHE A 56 -1.32 3.14 -5.43
CA PHE A 56 -0.84 3.56 -6.75
C PHE A 56 -1.71 4.68 -7.31
N PHE A 57 -1.09 5.65 -7.97
CA PHE A 57 -1.75 6.80 -8.55
C PHE A 57 -1.45 6.87 -10.06
N ALA A 58 -2.44 7.34 -10.83
CA ALA A 58 -2.28 7.69 -12.23
C ALA A 58 -1.66 9.10 -12.36
N ALA A 59 -1.24 9.47 -13.56
CA ALA A 59 -0.57 10.75 -13.81
C ALA A 59 -1.44 11.97 -13.44
N ASP A 60 -2.76 11.85 -13.52
CA ASP A 60 -3.75 12.87 -13.11
C ASP A 60 -4.02 12.89 -11.59
N SER A 61 -3.25 12.14 -10.81
CA SER A 61 -3.40 11.96 -9.35
C SER A 61 -4.64 11.17 -8.94
N HIS A 62 -5.31 10.48 -9.88
CA HIS A 62 -6.39 9.57 -9.55
C HIS A 62 -5.84 8.29 -8.89
N LEU A 63 -6.51 7.85 -7.81
CA LEU A 63 -6.14 6.62 -7.10
C LEU A 63 -6.58 5.39 -7.91
N ILE A 64 -5.62 4.51 -8.21
CA ILE A 64 -5.90 3.25 -8.91
C ILE A 64 -6.40 2.22 -7.89
N ASP A 65 -7.50 1.54 -8.21
CA ASP A 65 -8.09 0.53 -7.34
C ASP A 65 -7.08 -0.59 -7.00
N SER A 66 -6.85 -0.79 -5.70
CA SER A 66 -5.91 -1.80 -5.19
C SER A 66 -6.19 -3.21 -5.69
N THR A 67 -7.46 -3.59 -5.93
CA THR A 67 -7.82 -4.93 -6.45
C THR A 67 -7.45 -5.10 -7.92
N VAL A 68 -7.47 -4.01 -8.70
CA VAL A 68 -7.01 -4.00 -10.09
C VAL A 68 -5.50 -4.15 -10.12
N VAL A 69 -4.78 -3.40 -9.31
CA VAL A 69 -3.32 -3.49 -9.23
C VAL A 69 -2.87 -4.87 -8.69
N GLU A 70 -3.57 -5.45 -7.71
CA GLU A 70 -3.33 -6.82 -7.23
C GLU A 70 -3.47 -7.84 -8.36
N ARG A 71 -4.53 -7.75 -9.17
CA ARG A 71 -4.72 -8.63 -10.33
C ARG A 71 -3.58 -8.50 -11.33
N MET A 72 -3.21 -7.26 -11.67
CA MET A 72 -2.09 -6.99 -12.59
C MET A 72 -0.75 -7.53 -12.05
N ALA A 73 -0.54 -7.46 -10.73
CA ALA A 73 0.65 -8.02 -10.08
C ALA A 73 0.64 -9.56 -10.18
N ASN A 74 -0.51 -10.19 -9.94
CA ASN A 74 -0.67 -11.64 -10.05
C ASN A 74 -0.39 -12.15 -11.47
N ASP A 75 -0.80 -11.40 -12.51
CA ASP A 75 -0.55 -11.74 -13.92
C ASP A 75 0.95 -11.80 -14.26
N VAL A 76 1.79 -11.11 -13.48
CA VAL A 76 3.26 -11.14 -13.61
C VAL A 76 3.94 -11.88 -12.44
N HIS A 77 3.20 -12.76 -11.78
CA HIS A 77 3.68 -13.62 -10.68
C HIS A 77 4.18 -12.87 -9.43
N ILE A 78 3.62 -11.69 -9.15
CA ILE A 78 3.88 -10.93 -7.92
C ILE A 78 2.64 -11.03 -7.02
N SER A 79 2.80 -11.66 -5.86
CA SER A 79 1.73 -11.78 -4.86
C SER A 79 1.68 -10.55 -3.96
N LEU A 80 0.81 -9.60 -4.29
CA LEU A 80 0.41 -8.51 -3.38
C LEU A 80 -0.95 -8.86 -2.76
N ARG A 81 -1.25 -8.28 -1.58
CA ARG A 81 -2.58 -8.42 -0.97
C ARG A 81 -3.29 -7.10 -0.94
N ALA A 82 -4.41 -6.97 -1.66
CA ALA A 82 -5.34 -5.88 -1.49
C ALA A 82 -6.18 -6.08 -0.22
N GLY A 83 -6.51 -4.98 0.46
CA GLY A 83 -7.40 -5.04 1.62
C GLY A 83 -7.82 -3.67 2.10
N CYS A 84 -9.03 -3.60 2.66
CA CYS A 84 -9.56 -2.37 3.24
C CYS A 84 -8.80 -1.99 4.53
N HIS A 85 -8.66 -0.70 4.79
CA HIS A 85 -8.19 -0.23 6.10
C HIS A 85 -9.28 -0.50 7.14
N CYS A 86 -9.13 -1.55 7.96
CA CYS A 86 -10.16 -1.97 8.91
C CYS A 86 -10.17 -1.19 10.23
N ASN A 87 -9.23 -0.26 10.43
CA ASN A 87 -9.10 0.51 11.67
C ASN A 87 -9.71 1.91 11.52
N PRO A 88 -10.83 2.22 12.20
CA PRO A 88 -11.40 3.56 12.26
C PRO A 88 -10.39 4.57 12.80
N GLY A 89 -10.41 5.79 12.29
CA GLY A 89 -9.38 6.83 12.49
C GLY A 89 -8.16 6.67 11.60
N ALA A 90 -7.55 5.47 11.55
CA ALA A 90 -6.37 5.22 10.72
C ALA A 90 -6.72 5.16 9.23
N ARG A 91 -7.90 4.63 8.88
CA ARG A 91 -8.46 4.66 7.52
C ARG A 91 -8.61 6.11 7.04
N GLU A 92 -9.17 6.96 7.88
CA GLU A 92 -9.53 8.34 7.60
C GLU A 92 -8.27 9.17 7.35
N VAL A 93 -7.26 9.03 8.20
CA VAL A 93 -5.94 9.65 8.00
C VAL A 93 -5.27 9.11 6.73
N ALA A 94 -5.32 7.81 6.48
CA ALA A 94 -4.72 7.18 5.31
C ALA A 94 -5.38 7.60 3.97
N LEU A 95 -6.67 7.90 4.00
CA LEU A 95 -7.45 8.30 2.83
C LEU A 95 -7.66 9.81 2.74
N GLY A 96 -7.16 10.59 3.71
CA GLY A 96 -7.25 12.05 3.71
C GLY A 96 -8.64 12.60 3.98
N PHE A 97 -9.48 11.88 4.72
CA PHE A 97 -10.80 12.38 5.12
C PHE A 97 -10.64 13.60 6.03
N THR A 98 -11.39 14.65 5.70
CA THR A 98 -11.48 15.83 6.55
C THR A 98 -12.53 15.64 7.64
N ARG A 99 -12.53 16.51 8.64
CA ARG A 99 -13.55 16.51 9.70
C ARG A 99 -14.96 16.66 9.14
N ASP A 100 -15.11 17.51 8.12
CA ASP A 100 -16.41 17.82 7.52
C ASP A 100 -16.95 16.64 6.71
N ASP A 101 -16.08 15.89 6.01
CA ASP A 101 -16.44 14.63 5.35
C ASP A 101 -17.01 13.62 6.34
N LEU A 102 -16.46 13.56 7.56
CA LEU A 102 -16.89 12.64 8.60
C LEU A 102 -18.21 13.10 9.23
N ILE A 103 -18.37 14.39 9.53
CA ILE A 103 -19.61 14.93 10.12
C ILE A 103 -20.80 14.67 9.20
N ALA A 104 -20.66 14.84 7.89
CA ALA A 104 -21.70 14.54 6.92
C ALA A 104 -22.13 13.07 6.96
N CYS A 105 -21.19 12.13 7.17
CA CYS A 105 -21.49 10.70 7.29
C CYS A 105 -22.22 10.32 8.59
N PHE A 106 -22.14 11.13 9.64
CA PHE A 106 -22.76 10.86 10.96
C PHE A 106 -24.01 11.70 11.24
N SER A 107 -24.48 12.47 10.25
CA SER A 107 -25.60 13.41 10.41
C SER A 107 -26.96 12.73 10.49
N ASP A 108 -27.10 11.48 10.04
CA ASP A 108 -28.36 10.73 10.06
C ASP A 108 -28.21 9.44 10.86
N LYS A 109 -28.47 9.51 12.17
CA LYS A 109 -28.16 8.43 13.14
C LYS A 109 -29.18 7.30 13.18
N ASP A 110 -30.38 7.50 12.60
CA ASP A 110 -31.50 6.57 12.71
C ASP A 110 -31.75 5.72 11.44
N SER A 111 -31.09 6.03 10.31
CA SER A 111 -31.37 5.42 9.00
C SER A 111 -30.22 4.64 8.36
N MET A 112 -29.00 4.73 8.90
CA MET A 112 -27.85 4.08 8.25
C MET A 112 -27.78 2.59 8.53
N ALA A 113 -28.45 1.80 7.68
CA ALA A 113 -28.02 0.43 7.43
C ALA A 113 -26.53 0.44 7.02
N PHE A 114 -25.76 -0.57 7.45
CA PHE A 114 -24.35 -0.75 7.08
C PHE A 114 -24.10 -0.57 5.57
N GLU A 115 -25.08 -0.92 4.74
CA GLU A 115 -25.08 -0.70 3.29
C GLU A 115 -25.12 0.78 2.85
N GLN A 116 -25.83 1.67 3.55
CA GLN A 116 -25.83 3.11 3.24
C GLN A 116 -24.52 3.79 3.64
N PHE A 117 -23.91 3.36 4.76
CA PHE A 117 -22.55 3.76 5.12
C PHE A 117 -21.54 3.27 4.07
N LEU A 118 -21.67 2.03 3.60
CA LEU A 118 -20.85 1.51 2.51
C LEU A 118 -21.04 2.31 1.21
N ARG A 119 -22.27 2.68 0.83
CA ARG A 119 -22.55 3.53 -0.34
C ARG A 119 -22.01 4.96 -0.22
N GLY A 120 -22.01 5.54 0.98
CA GLY A 120 -21.37 6.85 1.24
C GLY A 120 -19.84 6.82 1.12
N ILE A 121 -19.26 5.62 1.21
CA ILE A 121 -17.82 5.36 1.08
C ILE A 121 -17.51 4.67 -0.26
N GLU A 122 -18.50 4.28 -1.06
CA GLU A 122 -18.30 3.74 -2.42
C GLU A 122 -17.67 4.84 -3.28
N GLY A 123 -16.39 4.63 -3.60
CA GLY A 123 -15.50 5.62 -4.23
C GLY A 123 -14.29 6.02 -3.37
N LYS A 124 -14.39 5.88 -2.04
CA LYS A 124 -13.30 6.06 -1.05
C LYS A 124 -12.93 4.75 -0.32
N THR A 125 -13.56 3.63 -0.63
CA THR A 125 -13.24 2.27 -0.11
C THR A 125 -12.04 1.60 -0.80
N THR A 126 -11.23 2.35 -1.54
CA THR A 126 -10.00 1.82 -2.11
C THR A 126 -9.08 1.38 -0.99
N GLY A 127 -9.00 0.07 -0.78
CA GLY A 127 -8.03 -0.55 0.11
C GLY A 127 -6.60 -0.16 -0.27
N ALA A 128 -5.64 -0.66 0.49
CA ALA A 128 -4.24 -0.54 0.11
C ALA A 128 -3.64 -1.90 -0.20
N LEU A 129 -2.64 -1.88 -1.05
CA LEU A 129 -1.83 -3.05 -1.33
C LEU A 129 -0.83 -3.24 -0.21
N ARG A 130 -0.66 -4.48 0.21
CA ARG A 130 0.35 -4.89 1.17
C ARG A 130 1.30 -5.89 0.52
N ALA A 131 2.59 -5.57 0.57
CA ALA A 131 3.67 -6.54 0.42
C ALA A 131 4.22 -6.90 1.79
N SER A 132 4.45 -8.19 2.04
CA SER A 132 5.09 -8.67 3.26
C SER A 132 6.29 -9.51 2.90
N LEU A 133 7.46 -9.00 3.27
CA LEU A 133 8.74 -9.64 3.05
C LEU A 133 9.05 -10.59 4.20
N GLY A 134 9.70 -11.70 3.88
CA GLY A 134 10.07 -12.71 4.85
C GLY A 134 11.29 -13.51 4.41
N LEU A 135 11.53 -14.63 5.09
CA LEU A 135 12.69 -15.49 4.85
C LEU A 135 12.86 -15.88 3.37
N ALA A 136 11.76 -16.23 2.71
CA ALA A 136 11.74 -16.66 1.31
C ALA A 136 11.96 -15.51 0.31
N SER A 137 11.73 -14.26 0.73
CA SER A 137 11.92 -13.10 -0.14
C SER A 137 13.38 -12.88 -0.46
N ASN A 138 13.67 -12.44 -1.68
CA ASN A 138 15.02 -12.16 -2.17
C ASN A 138 15.05 -10.83 -2.96
N PHE A 139 16.24 -10.46 -3.45
CA PHE A 139 16.42 -9.21 -4.19
C PHE A 139 15.67 -9.19 -5.54
N ALA A 140 15.62 -10.32 -6.25
CA ALA A 140 14.88 -10.41 -7.50
C ALA A 140 13.38 -10.16 -7.30
N ASP A 141 12.80 -10.62 -6.18
CA ASP A 141 11.39 -10.37 -5.86
C ASP A 141 11.10 -8.88 -5.67
N VAL A 142 11.89 -8.18 -4.83
CA VAL A 142 11.70 -6.74 -4.60
C VAL A 142 12.04 -5.92 -5.84
N TYR A 143 13.02 -6.35 -6.62
CA TYR A 143 13.36 -5.72 -7.89
C TYR A 143 12.23 -5.85 -8.91
N ALA A 144 11.65 -7.06 -9.05
CA ALA A 144 10.50 -7.30 -9.92
C ALA A 144 9.31 -6.43 -9.51
N TYR A 145 9.07 -6.26 -8.19
CA TYR A 145 8.04 -5.34 -7.72
C TYR A 145 8.31 -3.88 -8.11
N VAL A 146 9.56 -3.41 -8.00
CA VAL A 146 9.93 -2.06 -8.48
C VAL A 146 9.72 -1.92 -9.99
N GLN A 147 10.05 -2.93 -10.80
CA GLN A 147 9.81 -2.88 -12.25
C GLN A 147 8.31 -2.86 -12.58
N PHE A 148 7.52 -3.68 -11.88
CA PHE A 148 6.07 -3.64 -11.98
C PHE A 148 5.53 -2.24 -11.65
N ALA A 149 6.00 -1.63 -10.56
CA ALA A 149 5.58 -0.30 -10.15
C ALA A 149 5.97 0.79 -11.17
N LYS A 150 7.14 0.66 -11.82
CA LYS A 150 7.54 1.55 -12.91
C LYS A 150 6.59 1.52 -14.11
N GLY A 151 5.89 0.40 -14.34
CA GLY A 151 4.87 0.29 -15.38
C GLY A 151 3.64 1.18 -15.18
N PHE A 152 3.51 1.85 -14.03
CA PHE A 152 2.48 2.83 -13.74
C PHE A 152 2.94 4.28 -13.96
N VAL A 153 4.23 4.52 -14.25
CA VAL A 153 4.74 5.85 -14.59
C VAL A 153 4.04 6.35 -15.86
N ASP A 154 3.52 7.57 -15.80
CA ASP A 154 2.74 8.24 -16.87
C ASP A 154 1.51 7.47 -17.40
N ARG A 155 0.99 6.51 -16.62
CA ARG A 155 -0.25 5.80 -16.95
C ARG A 155 -1.49 6.60 -16.58
#